data_AF-A0A1M5UGN3-F1
#
_entry.id   AF-A0A1M5UGN3-F1
#
_cell.length_a   1.000
_cell.length_b   1.000
_cell.length_c   1.000
_cell.angle_alpha   90.00
_cell.angle_beta   90.00
_cell.angle_gamma   90.00
#
_symmetry.space_group_name_H-M   'P 1'
#
loop_
_entity.id
_entity.type
_entity.pdbx_description
1 polymer ?
#
loop_
_entity_poly.entity_id
_entity_poly.type
_entity_poly.pdbx_seq_one_letter_code
_entity_poly.pdbx_strand_id
1 'polypeptide(L)'
;MNKYTLVSGFLDRPRELIMASDHIAYENKDTVGDTFTKLLQPDIIGLKCKTEAVFWYDVRVGEKFAFALKDKHGKEIHVVIKNHFGLRKDFDALHKDIVADLKKYFLMPLARHYLDTFFEENSLTLGSLTLGPSGIQTPTLVLSWHELAIREYHSYFVLYKANDPNLHYRVGFTEWDASIMFTVVKTIIQVKASEA
;
A
#
# COMPACT_ATOMS: atom_id res chain seq x y z
N MET A 1 -2.33 19.85 -2.74
CA MET A 1 -3.47 19.47 -1.89
C MET A 1 -4.61 19.11 -2.82
N ASN A 2 -5.09 17.88 -2.74
CA ASN A 2 -6.16 17.36 -3.58
C ASN A 2 -7.34 16.98 -2.69
N LYS A 3 -8.56 17.27 -3.17
CA LYS A 3 -9.81 17.00 -2.47
C LYS A 3 -10.66 16.08 -3.32
N TYR A 4 -11.24 15.07 -2.70
CA TYR A 4 -12.05 14.06 -3.36
C TYR A 4 -13.37 13.91 -2.63
N THR A 5 -14.46 13.92 -3.40
CA THR A 5 -15.79 13.61 -2.88
C THR A 5 -16.10 12.15 -3.16
N LEU A 6 -16.26 11.38 -2.08
CA LEU A 6 -16.46 9.95 -2.10
C LEU A 6 -17.89 9.60 -1.70
N VAL A 7 -18.47 8.63 -2.40
CA VAL A 7 -19.79 8.09 -2.07
C VAL A 7 -19.62 6.58 -1.99
N SER A 8 -19.75 6.01 -0.78
CA SER A 8 -19.42 4.59 -0.54
C SER A 8 -20.56 3.63 -0.91
N GLY A 9 -21.77 4.15 -1.18
CA GLY A 9 -22.95 3.38 -1.56
C GLY A 9 -24.09 4.25 -2.10
N PHE A 10 -25.12 3.62 -2.69
CA PHE A 10 -26.23 4.30 -3.35
C PHE A 10 -27.04 5.25 -2.44
N LEU A 11 -27.09 4.97 -1.13
CA LEU A 11 -27.78 5.79 -0.12
C LEU A 11 -26.80 6.47 0.86
N ASP A 12 -25.49 6.36 0.62
CA ASP A 12 -24.49 6.93 1.54
C ASP A 12 -24.32 8.43 1.27
N ARG A 13 -24.02 9.19 2.33
CA ARG A 13 -23.72 10.61 2.18
C ARG A 13 -22.37 10.80 1.49
N PRO A 14 -22.18 11.86 0.68
CA PRO A 14 -20.87 12.23 0.22
C PRO A 14 -19.95 12.50 1.41
N ARG A 15 -18.75 11.91 1.39
CA ARG A 15 -17.69 12.09 2.37
C ARG A 15 -16.49 12.71 1.70
N GLU A 16 -15.84 13.66 2.37
CA GLU A 16 -14.63 14.29 1.84
C GLU A 16 -13.36 13.53 2.24
N LEU A 17 -12.50 13.29 1.25
CA LEU A 17 -11.13 12.85 1.42
C LEU A 17 -10.20 13.99 0.98
N ILE A 18 -9.33 14.42 1.88
CA ILE A 18 -8.35 15.47 1.64
C ILE A 18 -6.96 14.83 1.75
N MET A 19 -6.18 14.93 0.68
CA MET A 19 -4.80 14.46 0.65
C MET A 19 -3.85 15.63 0.37
N ALA A 20 -2.91 15.83 1.29
CA ALA A 20 -1.83 16.78 1.18
C ALA A 20 -0.50 16.08 1.46
N SER A 21 0.61 16.75 1.16
CA SER A 21 1.94 16.18 1.39
C SER A 21 2.27 16.01 2.87
N ASP A 22 1.64 16.79 3.74
CA ASP A 22 1.86 16.81 5.19
C ASP A 22 0.79 16.04 5.98
N HIS A 23 -0.37 15.77 5.39
CA HIS A 23 -1.47 15.09 6.08
C HIS A 23 -2.49 14.46 5.13
N ILE A 24 -3.25 13.52 5.68
CA ILE A 24 -4.49 13.02 5.10
C ILE A 24 -5.63 13.25 6.09
N ALA A 25 -6.79 13.66 5.59
CA ALA A 25 -8.00 13.80 6.39
C ALA A 25 -9.18 13.13 5.69
N TYR A 26 -9.97 12.38 6.44
CA TYR A 26 -11.15 11.70 5.91
C TYR A 26 -12.35 11.92 6.81
N GLU A 27 -13.48 12.27 6.21
CA GLU A 27 -14.75 12.45 6.88
C GLU A 27 -15.40 11.11 7.24
N ASN A 28 -14.99 10.53 8.38
CA ASN A 28 -15.49 9.23 8.83
C ASN A 28 -16.48 9.30 9.99
N LYS A 29 -16.59 10.43 10.70
CA LYS A 29 -17.45 10.58 11.87
C LYS A 29 -18.77 11.27 11.52
N ASP A 30 -19.86 10.75 12.07
CA ASP A 30 -21.22 11.32 11.92
C ASP A 30 -21.56 12.35 13.03
N THR A 31 -20.61 12.66 13.92
CA THR A 31 -20.79 13.59 15.04
C THR A 31 -20.59 15.05 14.63
N VAL A 32 -21.52 15.92 15.06
CA VAL A 32 -21.47 17.38 14.83
C VAL A 32 -20.27 17.98 15.57
N GLY A 33 -19.31 18.55 14.83
CA GLY A 33 -18.18 19.35 15.36
C GLY A 33 -16.77 18.76 15.16
N ASP A 34 -16.64 17.44 14.94
CA ASP A 34 -15.36 16.79 14.62
C ASP A 34 -15.60 15.63 13.64
N THR A 35 -15.85 15.97 12.37
CA THR A 35 -16.21 14.99 11.33
C THR A 35 -14.99 14.31 10.71
N PHE A 36 -13.80 14.90 10.84
CA PHE A 36 -12.58 14.48 10.15
C PHE A 36 -11.61 13.72 11.05
N THR A 37 -11.25 12.52 10.62
CA THR A 37 -10.05 11.84 11.13
C THR A 37 -8.86 12.34 10.31
N LYS A 38 -7.98 13.13 10.94
CA LYS A 38 -6.70 13.59 10.37
C LYS A 38 -5.53 12.74 10.85
N LEU A 39 -4.63 12.35 9.94
CA LEU A 39 -3.32 11.77 10.21
C LEU A 39 -2.24 12.66 9.60
N LEU A 40 -1.13 12.86 10.33
CA LEU A 40 0.02 13.61 9.83
C LEU A 40 1.00 12.64 9.15
N GLN A 41 1.57 13.06 8.03
CA GLN A 41 2.48 12.23 7.23
C GLN A 41 3.67 11.67 8.02
N PRO A 42 4.33 12.41 8.93
CA PRO A 42 5.44 11.88 9.73
C PRO A 42 5.03 10.81 10.74
N ASP A 43 3.75 10.76 11.12
CA ASP A 43 3.25 9.84 12.13
C ASP A 43 2.67 8.55 11.53
N ILE A 44 2.47 8.54 10.21
CA ILE A 44 2.00 7.36 9.48
C ILE A 44 3.13 6.32 9.48
N ILE A 45 2.80 5.11 9.93
CA ILE A 45 3.75 3.97 9.99
C ILE A 45 3.35 2.84 9.04
N GLY A 46 2.22 2.95 8.36
CA GLY A 46 1.91 1.96 7.36
C GLY A 46 0.68 2.20 6.52
N LEU A 47 0.65 1.45 5.43
CA LEU A 47 -0.30 1.59 4.33
C LEU A 47 -0.75 0.22 3.87
N LYS A 48 -2.04 0.09 3.62
CA LYS A 48 -2.66 -1.09 3.05
C LYS A 48 -3.57 -0.66 1.91
N CYS A 49 -3.46 -1.31 0.76
CA CYS A 49 -4.31 -1.05 -0.39
C CYS A 49 -4.97 -2.35 -0.86
N LYS A 50 -6.21 -2.26 -1.32
CA LYS A 50 -7.00 -3.43 -1.73
C LYS A 50 -7.95 -3.04 -2.86
N THR A 51 -7.85 -3.75 -3.98
CA THR A 51 -8.79 -3.64 -5.09
C THR A 51 -9.43 -5.01 -5.30
N GLU A 52 -10.76 -5.06 -5.27
CA GLU A 52 -11.54 -6.28 -5.41
C GLU A 52 -12.67 -6.10 -6.42
N ALA A 53 -12.91 -7.11 -7.24
CA ALA A 53 -14.14 -7.17 -8.01
C ALA A 53 -15.33 -7.46 -7.06
N VAL A 54 -16.44 -6.78 -7.28
CA VAL A 54 -17.71 -7.05 -6.59
C VAL A 54 -18.51 -8.03 -7.44
N PHE A 55 -18.88 -9.16 -6.86
CA PHE A 55 -19.69 -10.19 -7.49
C PHE A 55 -21.10 -10.22 -6.91
N TRP A 56 -22.09 -10.41 -7.76
CA TRP A 56 -23.44 -10.78 -7.37
C TRP A 56 -23.74 -12.14 -8.00
N TYR A 57 -23.87 -13.17 -7.16
CA TYR A 57 -23.77 -14.56 -7.59
C TYR A 57 -22.45 -14.76 -8.36
N ASP A 58 -22.50 -15.28 -9.59
CA ASP A 58 -21.32 -15.52 -10.43
C ASP A 58 -21.01 -14.37 -11.41
N VAL A 59 -21.77 -13.28 -11.34
CA VAL A 59 -21.62 -12.14 -12.26
C VAL A 59 -20.80 -11.05 -11.58
N ARG A 60 -19.75 -10.57 -12.25
CA ARG A 60 -19.04 -9.36 -11.84
C ARG A 60 -19.95 -8.15 -12.04
N VAL A 61 -20.34 -7.53 -10.95
CA VAL A 61 -21.24 -6.37 -10.93
C VAL A 61 -20.51 -5.07 -10.63
N GLY A 62 -19.23 -5.10 -10.28
CA GLY A 62 -18.53 -3.87 -9.93
C GLY A 62 -17.12 -4.05 -9.44
N GLU A 63 -16.61 -2.99 -8.83
CA GLU A 63 -15.28 -2.92 -8.23
C GLU A 63 -15.33 -2.17 -6.90
N LYS A 64 -14.47 -2.59 -5.99
CA LYS A 64 -14.27 -2.00 -4.68
C LYS A 64 -12.80 -1.70 -4.50
N PHE A 65 -12.49 -0.43 -4.28
CA PHE A 65 -11.18 0.03 -3.88
C PHE A 65 -11.22 0.41 -2.40
N ALA A 66 -10.27 -0.10 -1.62
CA ALA A 66 -10.13 0.25 -0.22
C ALA A 66 -8.66 0.51 0.09
N PHE A 67 -8.41 1.50 0.93
CA PHE A 67 -7.09 1.71 1.50
C PHE A 67 -7.19 2.06 2.98
N ALA A 68 -6.16 1.68 3.72
CA ALA A 68 -6.03 1.99 5.13
C ALA A 68 -4.64 2.57 5.42
N LEU A 69 -4.60 3.58 6.28
CA LEU A 69 -3.38 4.20 6.79
C LEU A 69 -3.42 4.14 8.31
N LYS A 70 -2.33 3.69 8.92
CA LYS A 70 -2.15 3.58 10.37
C LYS A 70 -1.06 4.54 10.85
N ASP A 71 -1.32 5.17 11.98
CA ASP A 71 -0.40 6.05 12.71
C ASP A 71 0.30 5.28 13.85
N LYS A 72 1.49 5.71 14.27
CA LYS A 72 2.19 5.26 15.49
C LYS A 72 1.32 5.30 16.75
N HIS A 73 0.31 6.17 16.80
CA HIS A 73 -0.65 6.27 17.90
C HIS A 73 -1.83 5.29 17.80
N GLY A 74 -1.84 4.39 16.81
CA GLY A 74 -2.91 3.40 16.60
C GLY A 74 -4.16 3.98 15.94
N LYS A 75 -4.14 5.23 15.50
CA LYS A 75 -5.23 5.86 14.76
C LYS A 75 -5.20 5.37 13.31
N GLU A 76 -6.36 4.97 12.79
CA GLU A 76 -6.49 4.44 11.43
C GLU A 76 -7.49 5.27 10.61
N ILE A 77 -7.12 5.59 9.37
CA ILE A 77 -8.06 6.03 8.34
C ILE A 77 -8.28 4.85 7.41
N HIS A 78 -9.52 4.38 7.34
CA HIS A 78 -9.94 3.36 6.37
C HIS A 78 -10.98 3.97 5.43
N VAL A 79 -10.66 3.97 4.14
CA VAL A 79 -11.50 4.53 3.08
C VAL A 79 -11.92 3.40 2.15
N VAL A 80 -13.20 3.36 1.80
CA VAL A 80 -13.77 2.36 0.88
C VAL A 80 -14.58 3.08 -0.18
N ILE A 81 -14.24 2.85 -1.43
CA ILE A 81 -14.92 3.38 -2.61
C ILE A 81 -15.47 2.17 -3.38
N LYS A 82 -16.76 2.21 -3.69
CA LYS A 82 -17.43 1.14 -4.44
C LYS A 82 -18.02 1.70 -5.72
N ASN A 83 -17.89 0.97 -6.81
CA ASN A 83 -18.61 1.20 -8.04
C ASN A 83 -19.41 -0.06 -8.38
N HIS A 84 -20.74 0.07 -8.45
CA HIS A 84 -21.62 -1.02 -8.85
C HIS A 84 -22.25 -0.65 -10.19
N PHE A 85 -22.36 -1.63 -11.09
CA PHE A 85 -22.98 -1.54 -12.41
C PHE A 85 -22.49 -0.37 -13.29
N GLY A 86 -21.27 0.12 -13.06
CA GLY A 86 -20.73 1.28 -13.77
C GLY A 86 -21.52 2.58 -13.53
N LEU A 87 -22.29 2.66 -12.44
CA LEU A 87 -23.10 3.84 -12.11
C LEU A 87 -22.23 5.10 -11.96
N ARG A 88 -20.99 4.93 -11.50
CA ARG A 88 -20.02 6.00 -11.36
C ARG A 88 -19.05 6.01 -12.54
N LYS A 89 -19.29 6.91 -13.51
CA LYS A 89 -18.48 7.03 -14.74
C LYS A 89 -17.08 7.60 -14.50
N ASP A 90 -16.89 8.37 -13.44
CA ASP A 90 -15.60 8.95 -13.04
C ASP A 90 -14.77 8.01 -12.16
N PHE A 91 -15.24 6.79 -11.87
CA PHE A 91 -14.59 5.89 -10.91
C PHE A 91 -13.14 5.56 -11.29
N ASP A 92 -12.85 5.23 -12.55
CA ASP A 92 -11.51 4.85 -12.98
C ASP A 92 -10.52 6.02 -12.86
N ALA A 93 -10.97 7.22 -13.22
CA ALA A 93 -10.18 8.44 -13.08
C ALA A 93 -9.93 8.78 -11.61
N LEU A 94 -10.98 8.75 -10.80
CA LEU A 94 -10.91 8.97 -9.36
C LEU A 94 -9.97 7.96 -8.68
N HIS A 95 -10.10 6.69 -9.01
CA HIS A 95 -9.27 5.62 -8.48
C HIS A 95 -7.80 5.85 -8.85
N LYS A 96 -7.52 6.16 -10.13
CA LYS A 96 -6.16 6.46 -10.60
C LYS A 96 -5.55 7.66 -9.86
N ASP A 97 -6.32 8.73 -9.70
CA ASP A 97 -5.86 9.96 -9.04
C ASP A 97 -5.57 9.71 -7.55
N ILE A 98 -6.46 9.00 -6.86
CA ILE A 98 -6.27 8.64 -5.45
C ILE A 98 -5.05 7.74 -5.27
N VAL A 99 -4.86 6.74 -6.13
CA VAL A 99 -3.68 5.86 -6.07
C VAL A 99 -2.40 6.64 -6.36
N ALA A 100 -2.42 7.55 -7.33
CA ALA A 100 -1.27 8.40 -7.65
C ALA A 100 -0.89 9.30 -6.46
N ASP A 101 -1.86 9.91 -5.80
CA ASP A 101 -1.64 10.73 -4.61
C ASP A 101 -1.19 9.91 -3.40
N LEU A 102 -1.80 8.75 -3.16
CA LEU A 102 -1.37 7.83 -2.10
C LEU A 102 0.08 7.42 -2.29
N LYS A 103 0.44 7.10 -3.53
CA LYS A 103 1.81 6.76 -3.90
C LYS A 103 2.76 7.93 -3.63
N LYS A 104 2.41 9.12 -4.12
CA LYS A 104 3.26 10.32 -4.06
C LYS A 104 3.46 10.83 -2.63
N TYR A 105 2.38 10.96 -1.86
CA TYR A 105 2.41 11.64 -0.56
C TYR A 105 2.69 10.71 0.62
N PHE A 106 2.43 9.40 0.51
CA PHE A 106 2.55 8.48 1.64
C PHE A 106 3.45 7.28 1.34
N LEU A 107 3.20 6.53 0.27
CA LEU A 107 3.99 5.34 -0.05
C LEU A 107 5.47 5.69 -0.25
N MET A 108 5.75 6.70 -1.08
CA MET A 108 7.12 7.01 -1.48
C MET A 108 7.96 7.61 -0.35
N PRO A 109 7.43 8.53 0.48
CA PRO A 109 8.12 8.96 1.69
C PRO A 109 8.40 7.80 2.66
N LEU A 110 7.43 6.90 2.88
CA LEU A 110 7.65 5.73 3.74
C LEU A 110 8.72 4.80 3.18
N ALA A 111 8.64 4.46 1.89
CA ALA A 111 9.64 3.63 1.24
C ALA A 111 11.03 4.27 1.28
N ARG A 112 11.13 5.58 1.08
CA ARG A 112 12.39 6.31 1.20
C ARG A 112 12.96 6.25 2.60
N HIS A 113 12.14 6.49 3.62
CA HIS A 113 12.58 6.36 5.02
C HIS A 113 13.17 4.97 5.30
N TYR A 114 12.50 3.90 4.88
CA TYR A 114 13.01 2.54 5.03
C TYR A 114 14.29 2.27 4.23
N LEU A 115 14.41 2.82 3.02
CA LEU A 115 15.64 2.71 2.24
C LEU A 115 16.80 3.43 2.91
N ASP A 116 16.59 4.66 3.38
CA ASP A 116 17.60 5.45 4.07
C ASP A 116 18.07 4.70 5.33
N THR A 117 17.15 4.17 6.15
CA THR A 117 17.47 3.33 7.31
C THR A 117 18.27 2.08 6.91
N PHE A 118 17.87 1.38 5.84
CA PHE A 118 18.59 0.19 5.40
C PHE A 118 20.03 0.51 4.94
N PHE A 119 20.24 1.61 4.22
CA PHE A 119 21.58 1.98 3.75
C PHE A 119 22.47 2.59 4.85
N GLU A 120 21.88 3.19 5.88
CA GLU A 120 22.60 3.69 7.05
C GLU A 120 22.96 2.57 8.04
N GLU A 121 22.00 1.73 8.42
CA GLU A 121 22.14 0.72 9.47
C GLU A 121 22.53 -0.67 8.94
N ASN A 122 22.49 -0.89 7.62
CA ASN A 122 22.69 -2.18 6.95
C ASN A 122 21.73 -3.29 7.41
N SER A 123 20.67 -2.95 8.15
CA SER A 123 19.65 -3.88 8.57
C SER A 123 18.32 -3.16 8.78
N LEU A 124 17.22 -3.85 8.48
CA LEU A 124 15.87 -3.32 8.66
C LEU A 124 14.87 -4.46 8.82
N THR A 125 13.87 -4.29 9.67
CA THR A 125 12.69 -5.17 9.69
C THR A 125 11.48 -4.43 9.12
N LEU A 126 10.84 -5.02 8.11
CA LEU A 126 9.67 -4.48 7.43
C LEU A 126 8.60 -5.56 7.28
N GLY A 127 7.56 -5.48 8.11
CA GLY A 127 6.53 -6.51 8.20
C GLY A 127 7.12 -7.85 8.63
N SER A 128 6.97 -8.87 7.78
CA SER A 128 7.53 -10.21 7.98
C SER A 128 8.95 -10.40 7.42
N LEU A 129 9.53 -9.37 6.82
CA LEU A 129 10.86 -9.44 6.19
C LEU A 129 11.90 -8.80 7.09
N THR A 130 13.01 -9.49 7.30
CA THR A 130 14.23 -8.93 7.86
C THR A 130 15.25 -8.79 6.73
N LEU A 131 15.57 -7.55 6.39
CA LEU A 131 16.57 -7.19 5.40
C LEU A 131 17.91 -7.02 6.13
N GLY A 132 18.95 -7.67 5.63
CA GLY A 132 20.31 -7.57 6.15
C GLY A 132 21.32 -7.28 5.04
N PRO A 133 22.61 -7.18 5.39
CA PRO A 133 23.65 -6.82 4.44
C PRO A 133 23.85 -7.90 3.36
N SER A 134 23.65 -9.16 3.71
CA SER A 134 23.86 -10.31 2.82
C SER A 134 22.61 -10.77 2.07
N GLY A 135 21.41 -10.34 2.49
CA GLY A 135 20.17 -10.78 1.87
C GLY A 135 18.90 -10.45 2.66
N ILE A 136 17.85 -11.20 2.37
CA ILE A 136 16.55 -11.13 3.03
C ILE A 136 16.29 -12.45 3.77
N GLN A 137 15.86 -12.33 5.02
CA GLN A 137 15.31 -13.42 5.79
C GLN A 137 13.79 -13.24 5.89
N THR A 138 13.07 -14.29 5.50
CA THR A 138 11.63 -14.44 5.71
C THR A 138 11.40 -15.49 6.81
N PRO A 139 10.16 -15.69 7.28
CA PRO A 139 9.87 -16.72 8.28
C PRO A 139 10.21 -18.14 7.81
N THR A 140 10.27 -18.38 6.49
CA THR A 140 10.43 -19.72 5.90
C THR A 140 11.66 -19.87 5.03
N LEU A 141 12.37 -18.78 4.70
CA LEU A 141 13.42 -18.79 3.69
C LEU A 141 14.46 -17.71 3.95
N VAL A 142 15.71 -18.00 3.60
CA VAL A 142 16.79 -17.02 3.56
C VAL A 142 17.29 -16.92 2.11
N LEU A 143 17.32 -15.71 1.57
CA LEU A 143 17.73 -15.43 0.19
C LEU A 143 18.87 -14.41 0.20
N SER A 144 19.97 -14.74 -0.46
CA SER A 144 21.06 -13.78 -0.67
C SER A 144 20.68 -12.75 -1.73
N TRP A 145 21.24 -11.53 -1.66
CA TRP A 145 20.95 -10.48 -2.65
C TRP A 145 21.28 -10.90 -4.09
N HIS A 146 22.33 -11.71 -4.29
CA HIS A 146 22.76 -12.18 -5.61
C HIS A 146 21.83 -13.22 -6.23
N GLU A 147 21.12 -13.98 -5.41
CA GLU A 147 20.22 -15.03 -5.87
C GLU A 147 18.75 -14.61 -5.80
N LEU A 148 18.46 -13.45 -5.22
CA LEU A 148 17.11 -12.95 -5.00
C LEU A 148 16.55 -12.32 -6.28
N ALA A 149 15.39 -12.83 -6.71
CA ALA A 149 14.57 -12.21 -7.74
C ALA A 149 13.18 -11.89 -7.18
N ILE A 150 12.54 -10.88 -7.78
CA ILE A 150 11.19 -10.46 -7.43
C ILE A 150 10.30 -10.50 -8.66
N ARG A 151 9.06 -10.97 -8.49
CA ARG A 151 8.03 -10.93 -9.53
C ARG A 151 6.72 -10.39 -8.99
N GLU A 152 6.15 -9.43 -9.71
CA GLU A 152 4.87 -8.81 -9.40
C GLU A 152 3.74 -9.56 -10.12
N TYR A 153 2.67 -9.82 -9.39
CA TYR A 153 1.39 -10.31 -9.91
C TYR A 153 0.28 -9.34 -9.48
N HIS A 154 -0.91 -9.49 -10.07
CA HIS A 154 -2.02 -8.56 -9.83
C HIS A 154 -2.39 -8.38 -8.35
N SER A 155 -2.35 -9.45 -7.54
CA SER A 155 -2.79 -9.41 -6.13
C SER A 155 -1.69 -9.70 -5.11
N TYR A 156 -0.47 -10.01 -5.57
CA TYR A 156 0.65 -10.36 -4.71
C TYR A 156 1.97 -10.18 -5.45
N PHE A 157 3.08 -10.18 -4.72
CA PHE A 157 4.40 -10.37 -5.30
C PHE A 157 5.09 -11.57 -4.67
N VAL A 158 6.08 -12.08 -5.36
CA VAL A 158 6.87 -13.25 -4.94
C VAL A 158 8.34 -12.87 -4.92
N LEU A 159 8.99 -13.17 -3.80
CA LEU A 159 10.44 -13.22 -3.66
C LEU A 159 10.87 -14.66 -3.88
N TYR A 160 11.79 -14.93 -4.80
CA TYR A 160 12.20 -16.28 -5.13
C TYR A 160 13.70 -16.35 -5.40
N LYS A 161 14.25 -17.56 -5.26
CA LYS A 161 15.63 -17.84 -5.67
C LYS A 161 15.69 -17.97 -7.19
N ALA A 162 16.51 -17.16 -7.87
CA ALA A 162 16.63 -17.15 -9.33
C ALA A 162 16.98 -18.53 -9.92
N ASN A 163 17.82 -19.29 -9.21
CA ASN A 163 18.27 -20.62 -9.61
C ASN A 163 17.28 -21.75 -9.24
N ASP A 164 16.37 -21.52 -8.30
CA ASP A 164 15.34 -22.49 -7.90
C ASP A 164 14.04 -21.78 -7.52
N PRO A 165 13.14 -21.53 -8.49
CA PRO A 165 11.89 -20.83 -8.26
C PRO A 165 10.92 -21.54 -7.29
N ASN A 166 11.14 -22.81 -6.94
CA ASN A 166 10.31 -23.50 -5.94
C ASN A 166 10.55 -22.92 -4.54
N LEU A 167 11.74 -22.40 -4.28
CA LEU A 167 12.07 -21.69 -3.05
C LEU A 167 11.62 -20.24 -3.17
N HIS A 168 10.42 -19.98 -2.66
CA HIS A 168 9.79 -18.67 -2.77
C HIS A 168 9.01 -18.27 -1.51
N TYR A 169 8.81 -16.96 -1.38
CA TYR A 169 8.00 -16.33 -0.36
C TYR A 169 7.01 -15.38 -1.03
N ARG A 170 5.72 -15.54 -0.72
CA ARG A 170 4.63 -14.77 -1.31
C ARG A 170 4.12 -13.73 -0.31
N VAL A 171 3.89 -12.51 -0.79
CA VAL A 171 3.29 -11.42 0.00
C VAL A 171 2.09 -10.86 -0.78
N GLY A 172 0.91 -10.90 -0.18
CA GLY A 172 -0.30 -10.33 -0.77
C GLY A 172 -0.34 -8.81 -0.67
N PHE A 173 -0.73 -8.11 -1.75
CA PHE A 173 -0.87 -6.65 -1.70
C PHE A 173 -1.95 -6.16 -0.73
N THR A 174 -2.82 -7.06 -0.27
CA THR A 174 -3.83 -6.81 0.77
C THR A 174 -3.27 -6.82 2.19
N GLU A 175 -2.02 -7.23 2.38
CA GLU A 175 -1.33 -7.20 3.67
C GLU A 175 -0.87 -5.77 3.99
N TRP A 176 -0.63 -5.51 5.27
CA TRP A 176 -0.04 -4.23 5.67
C TRP A 176 1.36 -4.10 5.10
N ASP A 177 1.67 -2.90 4.60
CA ASP A 177 3.00 -2.50 4.18
C ASP A 177 3.53 -3.26 2.95
N ALA A 178 2.72 -4.13 2.33
CA ALA A 178 3.11 -4.92 1.16
C ALA A 178 3.60 -4.06 -0.02
N SER A 179 2.93 -2.94 -0.31
CA SER A 179 3.36 -2.00 -1.34
C SER A 179 4.69 -1.32 -0.99
N ILE A 180 4.94 -1.07 0.30
CA ILE A 180 6.20 -0.50 0.79
C ILE A 180 7.29 -1.54 0.64
N MET A 181 7.05 -2.77 1.10
CA MET A 181 7.96 -3.92 0.98
C MET A 181 8.37 -4.16 -0.47
N PHE A 182 7.40 -4.21 -1.38
CA PHE A 182 7.67 -4.38 -2.81
C PHE A 182 8.60 -3.28 -3.33
N THR A 183 8.30 -2.02 -3.00
CA THR A 183 9.08 -0.86 -3.46
C THR A 183 10.50 -0.86 -2.89
N VAL A 184 10.65 -1.12 -1.59
CA VAL A 184 11.94 -1.16 -0.89
C VAL A 184 12.80 -2.30 -1.44
N VAL A 185 12.27 -3.52 -1.46
CA VAL A 185 13.03 -4.71 -1.92
C VAL A 185 13.43 -4.58 -3.38
N LYS A 186 12.51 -4.15 -4.25
CA LYS A 186 12.81 -3.92 -5.68
C LYS A 186 13.94 -2.90 -5.86
N THR A 187 13.94 -1.82 -5.08
CA THR A 187 14.97 -0.79 -5.16
C THR A 187 16.33 -1.31 -4.68
N ILE A 188 16.36 -2.05 -3.57
CA ILE A 188 17.62 -2.64 -3.07
C ILE A 188 18.21 -3.64 -4.07
N ILE A 189 17.38 -4.51 -4.67
CA ILE A 189 17.83 -5.43 -5.73
C ILE A 189 18.45 -4.66 -6.90
N GLN A 190 17.83 -3.57 -7.34
CA GLN A 190 18.35 -2.75 -8.44
C GLN A 190 19.69 -2.10 -8.11
N VAL A 191 19.84 -1.54 -6.90
CA VAL A 191 21.09 -0.93 -6.44
C VAL A 191 22.19 -2.00 -6.34
N LYS A 192 21.91 -3.13 -5.70
CA LYS A 192 22.88 -4.23 -5.54
C LYS A 192 23.28 -4.88 -6.86
N ALA A 193 22.39 -4.94 -7.84
CA ALA A 193 22.70 -5.40 -9.19
C ALA A 193 23.60 -4.41 -9.97
N SER A 194 23.59 -3.12 -9.62
CA SER A 194 24.49 -2.13 -10.22
C SER A 194 25.88 -2.05 -9.58
N GLU A 195 26.04 -2.60 -8.38
CA GLU A 195 27.32 -2.69 -7.65
C GLU A 195 28.15 -3.93 -8.05
N ALA A 196 27.52 -4.92 -8.70
CA ALA A 196 28.11 -6.20 -9.12
C ALA A 196 28.57 -6.17 -10.59
#